data_AF-G0HQR8-F1
#
_entry.id   AF-G0HQR8-F1
#
_cell.length_a   1.000
_cell.length_b   1.000
_cell.length_c   1.000
_cell.angle_alpha   90.00
_cell.angle_beta   90.00
_cell.angle_gamma   90.00
#
_symmetry.space_group_name_H-M   'P 1'
#
loop_
_entity.id
_entity.type
_entity.pdbx_description
1 polymer ?
#
loop_
_entity_poly.entity_id
_entity_poly.type
_entity_poly.pdbx_seq_one_letter_code
_entity_poly.pdbx_strand_id
1 'polypeptide(L)'
;MSDTETSQPQIEQALAVVQREIDCIEAELSAFRRFRTRLVSIEPTGQSAGTVDTSAGGMSVLSARQLKPDTSLRAVREAYRETVMAVPHFEAEYDDSLEANMSMEFGPELGTQIATGTRLPPQLYEALLTASEGARDERETLLPALERERESLQSVRATLDDCERRGAALGANARRTTDPARLDTIDDQLAEIEADCETAAAARQRQLHSRSAAAISGIDGTSLVRYLYGDCSATCPALADILACLDTIRRHRRHCLVSTR
;
A
#
# COMPACT_ATOMS: atom_id res chain seq x y z
N MET A 1 6.08 -20.18 -34.28
CA MET A 1 6.99 -19.67 -33.25
C MET A 1 6.11 -19.40 -32.06
N SER A 2 6.04 -20.34 -31.13
CA SER A 2 5.34 -20.11 -29.87
C SER A 2 6.34 -19.38 -29.01
N ASP A 3 6.15 -18.07 -28.86
CA ASP A 3 6.76 -17.35 -27.76
C ASP A 3 6.30 -18.07 -26.50
N THR A 4 7.25 -18.71 -25.81
CA THR A 4 6.99 -19.30 -24.50
C THR A 4 6.80 -18.11 -23.59
N GLU A 5 5.56 -17.66 -23.45
CA GLU A 5 5.20 -16.58 -22.54
C GLU A 5 5.64 -17.02 -21.14
N THR A 6 6.73 -16.43 -20.66
CA THR A 6 7.18 -16.57 -19.28
C THR A 6 6.17 -15.83 -18.43
N SER A 7 5.49 -16.56 -17.54
CA SER A 7 4.46 -15.99 -16.67
C SER A 7 4.81 -16.33 -15.23
N GLN A 8 4.79 -15.30 -14.39
CA GLN A 8 5.03 -15.42 -12.95
C GLN A 8 3.73 -14.99 -12.26
N PRO A 9 2.74 -15.89 -12.20
CA PRO A 9 1.37 -15.53 -11.85
C PRO A 9 1.25 -14.97 -10.43
N GLN A 10 2.11 -15.41 -9.51
CA GLN A 10 2.09 -14.90 -8.14
C GLN A 10 2.66 -13.47 -8.08
N ILE A 11 3.75 -13.19 -8.79
CA ILE A 11 4.34 -11.84 -8.89
C ILE A 11 3.40 -10.90 -9.64
N GLU A 12 2.76 -11.34 -10.72
CA GLU A 12 1.79 -10.54 -11.47
C GLU A 12 0.59 -10.16 -10.59
N GLN A 13 0.03 -11.11 -9.85
CA GLN A 13 -1.02 -10.84 -8.87
C GLN A 13 -0.54 -9.88 -7.78
N ALA A 14 0.66 -10.11 -7.24
CA ALA A 14 1.24 -9.24 -6.20
C ALA A 14 1.44 -7.80 -6.70
N LEU A 15 1.91 -7.61 -7.93
CA LEU A 15 2.06 -6.30 -8.54
C LEU A 15 0.70 -5.59 -8.70
N ALA A 16 -0.35 -6.32 -9.09
CA ALA A 16 -1.68 -5.76 -9.18
C ALA A 16 -2.23 -5.33 -7.81
N VAL A 17 -1.98 -6.11 -6.75
CA VAL A 17 -2.35 -5.75 -5.38
C VAL A 17 -1.60 -4.51 -4.91
N VAL A 18 -0.27 -4.49 -5.06
CA VAL A 18 0.55 -3.34 -4.64
C VAL A 18 0.19 -2.08 -5.41
N GLN A 19 -0.09 -2.20 -6.71
CA GLN A 19 -0.49 -1.05 -7.52
C GLN A 19 -1.84 -0.48 -7.07
N ARG A 20 -2.84 -1.36 -6.85
CA ARG A 20 -4.15 -0.93 -6.33
C ARG A 20 -3.97 -0.19 -5.00
N GLU A 21 -3.14 -0.74 -4.12
CA GLU A 21 -2.87 -0.14 -2.81
C GLU A 21 -2.22 1.23 -2.93
N ILE A 22 -1.22 1.40 -3.81
CA ILE A 22 -0.62 2.69 -4.11
C ILE A 22 -1.68 3.69 -4.59
N ASP A 23 -2.51 3.28 -5.55
CA ASP A 23 -3.56 4.14 -6.10
C ASP A 23 -4.55 4.59 -5.02
N CYS A 24 -4.91 3.69 -4.08
CA CYS A 24 -5.79 4.00 -2.94
C CYS A 24 -5.12 5.02 -2.01
N ILE A 25 -3.88 4.78 -1.59
CA ILE A 25 -3.14 5.67 -0.68
C ILE A 25 -2.91 7.05 -1.29
N GLU A 26 -2.59 7.14 -2.59
CA GLU A 26 -2.46 8.42 -3.29
C GLU A 26 -3.78 9.20 -3.30
N ALA A 27 -4.88 8.51 -3.57
CA ALA A 27 -6.21 9.12 -3.58
C ALA A 27 -6.62 9.59 -2.18
N GLU A 28 -6.34 8.80 -1.14
CA GLU A 28 -6.56 9.18 0.26
C GLU A 28 -5.70 10.36 0.69
N LEU A 29 -4.42 10.40 0.31
CA LEU A 29 -3.55 11.56 0.58
C LEU A 29 -4.11 12.84 -0.03
N SER A 30 -4.57 12.78 -1.27
CA SER A 30 -5.25 13.90 -1.93
C SER A 30 -6.52 14.31 -1.18
N ALA A 31 -7.31 13.33 -0.73
CA ALA A 31 -8.54 13.55 0.02
C ALA A 31 -8.29 14.21 1.38
N PHE A 32 -7.35 13.71 2.18
CA PHE A 32 -6.98 14.29 3.48
C PHE A 32 -6.40 15.70 3.34
N ARG A 33 -5.60 15.97 2.30
CA ARG A 33 -5.12 17.33 2.01
C ARG A 33 -6.29 18.27 1.74
N ARG A 34 -7.25 17.87 0.89
CA ARG A 34 -8.47 18.65 0.60
C ARG A 34 -9.34 18.83 1.84
N PHE A 35 -9.53 17.77 2.63
CA PHE A 35 -10.28 17.81 3.88
C PHE A 35 -9.69 18.84 4.83
N ARG A 36 -8.37 18.78 5.05
CA ARG A 36 -7.67 19.71 5.95
C ARG A 36 -7.74 21.15 5.48
N THR A 37 -7.61 21.41 4.17
CA THR A 37 -7.81 22.76 3.60
C THR A 37 -9.21 23.31 3.92
N ARG A 38 -10.25 22.47 3.80
CA ARG A 38 -11.62 22.86 4.15
C ARG A 38 -11.80 23.03 5.65
N LEU A 39 -11.22 22.13 6.45
CA LEU A 39 -11.31 22.14 7.91
C LEU A 39 -10.74 23.43 8.51
N VAL A 40 -9.58 23.90 8.01
CA VAL A 40 -8.96 25.17 8.44
C VAL A 40 -9.84 26.39 8.15
N SER A 41 -10.77 26.27 7.21
CA SER A 41 -11.72 27.35 6.88
C SER A 41 -12.97 27.35 7.78
N ILE A 42 -13.13 26.38 8.69
CA ILE A 42 -14.28 26.25 9.58
C ILE A 42 -13.99 26.91 10.93
N GLU A 43 -14.81 27.89 11.31
CA GLU A 43 -14.69 28.54 12.62
C GLU A 43 -15.24 27.65 13.77
N PRO A 44 -14.44 27.40 14.83
CA PRO A 44 -14.90 26.67 16.01
C PRO A 44 -15.96 27.43 16.81
N THR A 45 -16.87 26.69 17.44
CA THR A 45 -17.92 27.24 18.30
C THR A 45 -17.31 27.86 19.56
N GLY A 46 -17.07 29.17 19.55
CA GLY A 46 -16.53 29.93 20.68
C GLY A 46 -15.41 30.91 20.32
N GLN A 47 -14.87 30.89 19.10
CA GLN A 47 -13.94 31.92 18.61
C GLN A 47 -14.70 33.17 18.14
N SER A 48 -15.43 33.84 19.03
CA SER A 48 -15.62 35.28 18.87
C SER A 48 -14.50 35.93 19.67
N ALA A 49 -13.45 36.38 18.97
CA ALA A 49 -12.45 37.26 19.54
C ALA A 49 -13.15 38.52 20.04
N GLY A 50 -13.45 38.55 21.34
CA GLY A 50 -13.69 39.80 22.02
C GLY A 50 -12.40 40.58 21.98
N THR A 51 -12.30 41.53 21.06
CA THR A 51 -11.38 42.66 21.18
C THR A 51 -11.69 43.35 22.50
N VAL A 52 -10.89 43.09 23.53
CA VAL A 52 -10.83 43.94 24.71
C VAL A 52 -10.14 45.23 24.29
N ASP A 53 -10.93 46.13 23.72
CA ASP A 53 -10.58 47.54 23.61
C ASP A 53 -11.21 48.23 24.84
N THR A 54 -10.38 48.43 25.86
CA THR A 54 -10.74 49.28 27.01
C THR A 54 -10.75 50.74 26.55
N SER A 55 -11.91 51.23 26.09
CA SER A 55 -12.26 52.63 26.28
C SER A 55 -13.78 52.84 26.18
N ALA A 56 -14.32 53.32 27.31
CA ALA A 56 -15.50 54.16 27.48
C ALA A 56 -16.68 54.04 26.48
N GLY A 57 -17.80 53.53 27.03
CA GLY A 57 -19.12 54.12 26.81
C GLY A 57 -19.75 53.93 25.42
N GLY A 58 -20.52 52.86 25.26
CA GLY A 58 -21.47 52.74 24.16
C GLY A 58 -22.15 51.38 24.13
N MET A 59 -23.45 51.34 24.43
CA MET A 59 -24.29 50.18 24.13
C MET A 59 -24.27 49.93 22.62
N SER A 60 -23.47 48.97 22.18
CA SER A 60 -23.57 48.41 20.84
C SER A 60 -23.92 46.94 20.99
N VAL A 61 -25.20 46.63 20.78
CA VAL A 61 -25.68 45.26 20.60
C VAL A 61 -25.19 44.79 19.23
N LEU A 62 -23.92 44.40 19.17
CA LEU A 62 -23.42 43.62 18.05
C LEU A 62 -23.99 42.22 18.23
N SER A 63 -24.97 41.86 17.40
CA SER A 63 -25.33 40.48 17.17
C SER A 63 -24.07 39.75 16.71
N ALA A 64 -23.33 39.18 17.66
CA ALA A 64 -22.47 38.05 17.41
C ALA A 64 -23.37 37.07 16.67
N ARG A 65 -23.06 36.84 15.39
CA ARG A 65 -23.72 35.86 14.56
C ARG A 65 -23.30 34.52 15.15
N GLN A 66 -23.90 34.15 16.28
CA GLN A 66 -23.73 32.86 16.92
C GLN A 66 -24.12 31.87 15.84
N LEU A 67 -23.11 31.27 15.21
CA LEU A 67 -23.30 30.08 14.40
C LEU A 67 -24.19 29.17 15.25
N LYS A 68 -25.37 28.84 14.69
CA LYS A 68 -26.27 27.86 15.34
C LYS A 68 -25.39 26.69 15.77
N PRO A 69 -25.52 26.19 17.01
CA PRO A 69 -24.52 25.31 17.62
C PRO A 69 -24.06 24.16 16.69
N ASP A 70 -24.96 23.63 15.86
CA ASP A 70 -24.70 22.53 14.93
C ASP A 70 -24.05 22.90 13.57
N THR A 71 -23.91 24.18 13.20
CA THR A 71 -23.43 24.55 11.85
C THR A 71 -21.97 24.19 11.60
N SER A 72 -21.06 24.41 12.57
CA SER A 72 -19.63 24.09 12.38
C SER A 72 -19.40 22.58 12.24
N LEU A 73 -20.02 21.75 13.09
CA LEU A 73 -19.89 20.29 12.96
C LEU A 73 -20.54 19.77 11.68
N ARG A 74 -21.68 20.33 11.26
CA ARG A 74 -22.28 19.97 9.97
C ARG A 74 -21.32 20.23 8.81
N ALA A 75 -20.66 21.38 8.80
CA ALA A 75 -19.65 21.71 7.80
C ALA A 75 -18.45 20.74 7.83
N VAL A 76 -17.99 20.32 9.02
CA VAL A 76 -16.93 19.30 9.15
C VAL A 76 -17.37 17.97 8.53
N ARG A 77 -18.58 17.50 8.86
CA ARG A 77 -19.12 16.23 8.34
C ARG A 77 -19.30 16.27 6.83
N GLU A 78 -19.80 17.38 6.29
CA GLU A 78 -19.95 17.60 4.85
C GLU A 78 -18.59 17.64 4.16
N ALA A 79 -17.64 18.40 4.70
CA ALA A 79 -16.27 18.44 4.17
C ALA A 79 -15.65 17.05 4.13
N TYR A 80 -15.80 16.25 5.18
CA TYR A 80 -15.28 14.88 5.26
C TYR A 80 -15.95 13.95 4.23
N ARG A 81 -17.28 14.00 4.12
CA ARG A 81 -18.03 13.20 3.14
C ARG A 81 -17.61 13.50 1.70
N GLU A 82 -17.47 14.77 1.36
CA GLU A 82 -17.11 15.21 0.01
C GLU A 82 -15.62 15.07 -0.33
N THR A 83 -14.80 14.62 0.62
CA THR A 83 -13.36 14.45 0.41
C THR A 83 -12.92 13.03 0.73
N VAL A 84 -12.83 12.67 2.01
CA VAL A 84 -12.33 11.36 2.47
C VAL A 84 -13.29 10.22 2.10
N MET A 85 -14.60 10.39 2.29
CA MET A 85 -15.57 9.34 1.89
C MET A 85 -15.92 9.36 0.39
N ALA A 86 -15.47 10.38 -0.36
CA ALA A 86 -15.74 10.51 -1.79
C ALA A 86 -14.64 9.86 -2.66
N VAL A 87 -13.70 9.15 -2.04
CA VAL A 87 -12.62 8.47 -2.76
C VAL A 87 -13.19 7.22 -3.45
N PRO A 88 -12.81 6.89 -4.71
CA PRO A 88 -13.49 5.86 -5.50
C PRO A 88 -13.56 4.46 -4.86
N HIS A 89 -12.58 4.07 -4.05
CA HIS A 89 -12.59 2.76 -3.38
C HIS A 89 -13.53 2.72 -2.14
N PHE A 90 -14.00 3.88 -1.66
CA PHE A 90 -14.93 3.95 -0.53
C PHE A 90 -16.33 3.42 -0.88
N GLU A 91 -16.85 3.72 -2.07
CA GLU A 91 -18.15 3.17 -2.53
C GLU A 91 -18.12 1.66 -2.78
N ALA A 92 -16.93 1.07 -2.98
CA ALA A 92 -16.78 -0.33 -3.35
C ALA A 92 -16.47 -1.27 -2.16
N GLU A 93 -15.78 -0.77 -1.12
CA GLU A 93 -15.33 -1.61 0.02
C GLU A 93 -15.99 -1.27 1.36
N TYR A 94 -16.53 -0.06 1.55
CA TYR A 94 -16.99 0.40 2.87
C TYR A 94 -18.41 0.97 2.81
N ASP A 95 -19.41 0.14 3.13
CA ASP A 95 -20.77 0.62 3.51
C ASP A 95 -20.79 1.20 4.93
N ASP A 96 -19.70 1.85 5.32
CA ASP A 96 -19.51 2.34 6.67
C ASP A 96 -20.19 3.69 6.86
N SER A 97 -21.01 3.76 7.91
CA SER A 97 -21.58 5.03 8.38
C SER A 97 -20.46 6.05 8.62
N LEU A 98 -20.77 7.34 8.48
CA LEU A 98 -19.82 8.44 8.77
C LEU A 98 -19.12 8.26 10.13
N GLU A 99 -19.86 7.80 11.14
CA GLU A 99 -19.34 7.55 12.48
C GLU A 99 -18.31 6.43 12.49
N ALA A 100 -18.60 5.30 11.84
CA ALA A 100 -17.69 4.16 11.76
C ALA A 100 -16.36 4.57 11.10
N ASN A 101 -16.44 5.27 9.96
CA ASN A 101 -15.24 5.73 9.24
C ASN A 101 -14.43 6.75 10.07
N MET A 102 -15.08 7.79 10.60
CA MET A 102 -14.38 8.77 11.43
C MET A 102 -13.77 8.14 12.70
N SER A 103 -14.42 7.14 13.27
CA SER A 103 -13.89 6.40 14.42
C SER A 103 -12.71 5.50 14.05
N MET A 104 -12.68 4.98 12.83
CA MET A 104 -11.53 4.23 12.29
C MET A 104 -10.34 5.16 12.07
N GLU A 105 -10.54 6.30 11.41
CA GLU A 105 -9.46 7.22 11.05
C GLU A 105 -8.95 8.08 12.22
N PHE A 106 -9.83 8.47 13.15
CA PHE A 106 -9.50 9.43 14.20
C PHE A 106 -9.58 8.86 15.61
N GLY A 107 -9.92 7.58 15.73
CA GLY A 107 -10.18 6.91 17.00
C GLY A 107 -11.65 7.06 17.46
N PRO A 108 -12.13 6.09 18.26
CA PRO A 108 -13.56 5.92 18.53
C PRO A 108 -14.18 7.10 19.27
N GLU A 109 -13.46 7.72 20.21
CA GLU A 109 -13.98 8.85 20.97
C GLU A 109 -14.15 10.10 20.09
N LEU A 110 -13.16 10.39 19.25
CA LEU A 110 -13.16 11.58 18.40
C LEU A 110 -14.18 11.42 17.25
N GLY A 111 -14.22 10.25 16.63
CA GLY A 111 -15.19 9.92 15.58
C GLY A 111 -16.63 10.06 16.05
N THR A 112 -16.96 9.46 17.19
CA THR A 112 -18.30 9.54 17.79
C THR A 112 -18.70 10.99 18.11
N GLN A 113 -17.79 11.76 18.73
CA GLN A 113 -18.06 13.16 19.10
C GLN A 113 -18.33 14.04 17.87
N ILE A 114 -17.59 13.86 16.78
CA ILE A 114 -17.79 14.61 15.54
C ILE A 114 -19.08 14.15 14.85
N ALA A 115 -19.33 12.84 14.78
CA ALA A 115 -20.50 12.29 14.09
C ALA A 115 -21.82 12.67 14.76
N THR A 116 -21.89 12.63 16.09
CA THR A 116 -23.16 12.78 16.85
C THR A 116 -23.29 14.11 17.61
N GLY A 117 -22.17 14.81 17.84
CA GLY A 117 -22.15 16.04 18.65
C GLY A 117 -22.92 17.20 18.04
N THR A 118 -23.15 18.25 18.83
CA THR A 118 -23.88 19.45 18.36
C THR A 118 -23.06 20.73 18.42
N ARG A 119 -21.78 20.69 18.81
CA ARG A 119 -20.89 21.85 18.90
C ARG A 119 -19.45 21.44 18.60
N LEU A 120 -18.69 22.35 18.02
CA LEU A 120 -17.26 22.16 17.76
C LEU A 120 -16.44 23.06 18.70
N PRO A 121 -16.22 22.67 19.98
CA PRO A 121 -15.38 23.45 20.88
C PRO A 121 -13.93 23.47 20.37
N PRO A 122 -13.12 24.50 20.71
CA PRO A 122 -11.74 24.62 20.23
C PRO A 122 -10.88 23.37 20.48
N GLN A 123 -11.04 22.71 21.62
CA GLN A 123 -10.29 21.48 21.95
C GLN A 123 -10.61 20.33 20.98
N LEU A 124 -11.88 20.17 20.60
CA LEU A 124 -12.31 19.15 19.63
C LEU A 124 -11.78 19.47 18.22
N TYR A 125 -11.76 20.76 17.87
CA TYR A 125 -11.22 21.23 16.60
C TYR A 125 -9.70 20.97 16.48
N GLU A 126 -8.92 21.33 17.51
CA GLU A 126 -7.47 21.05 17.54
C GLU A 126 -7.16 19.56 17.52
N ALA A 127 -7.95 18.75 18.25
CA ALA A 127 -7.84 17.29 18.21
C ALA A 127 -8.10 16.74 16.80
N LEU A 128 -9.14 17.22 16.12
CA LEU A 128 -9.44 16.83 14.74
C LEU A 128 -8.36 17.26 13.76
N LEU A 129 -7.82 18.48 13.87
CA LEU A 129 -6.70 18.93 13.05
C LEU A 129 -5.47 18.04 13.22
N THR A 130 -5.15 17.70 14.47
CA THR A 130 -4.01 16.85 14.81
C THR A 130 -4.22 15.43 14.27
N ALA A 131 -5.40 14.85 14.49
CA ALA A 131 -5.73 13.51 13.99
C ALA A 131 -5.73 13.46 12.45
N SER A 132 -6.21 14.51 11.78
CA SER A 132 -6.20 14.60 10.31
C SER A 132 -4.79 14.70 9.74
N GLU A 133 -3.86 15.36 10.45
CA GLU A 133 -2.44 15.38 10.05
C GLU A 133 -1.79 14.03 10.31
N GLY A 134 -2.07 13.38 11.45
CA GLY A 134 -1.60 12.02 11.74
C GLY A 134 -2.01 11.01 10.65
N ALA A 135 -3.30 11.00 10.29
CA ALA A 135 -3.83 10.13 9.23
C ALA A 135 -3.17 10.36 7.87
N ARG A 136 -2.77 11.60 7.58
CA ARG A 136 -2.00 11.95 6.38
C ARG A 136 -0.55 11.48 6.48
N ASP A 137 0.13 11.75 7.59
CA ASP A 137 1.54 11.41 7.81
C ASP A 137 1.76 9.89 7.78
N GLU A 138 0.80 9.10 8.28
CA GLU A 138 0.78 7.64 8.17
C GLU A 138 0.80 7.19 6.71
N ARG A 139 -0.06 7.77 5.87
CA ARG A 139 -0.13 7.49 4.43
C ARG A 139 1.12 7.96 3.69
N GLU A 140 1.68 9.13 4.04
CA GLU A 140 2.96 9.63 3.49
C GLU A 140 4.13 8.71 3.86
N THR A 141 4.05 8.01 5.00
CA THR A 141 5.05 7.02 5.43
C THR A 141 4.88 5.68 4.73
N LEU A 142 3.63 5.24 4.50
CA LEU A 142 3.31 3.96 3.87
C LEU A 142 3.62 3.96 2.37
N LEU A 143 3.32 5.04 1.64
CA LEU A 143 3.48 5.12 0.19
C LEU A 143 4.89 4.72 -0.30
N PRO A 144 6.00 5.26 0.25
CA PRO A 144 7.34 4.85 -0.14
C PRO A 144 7.64 3.37 0.16
N ALA A 145 6.98 2.77 1.16
CA ALA A 145 7.13 1.35 1.46
C ALA A 145 6.49 0.46 0.39
N LEU A 146 5.33 0.87 -0.13
CA LEU A 146 4.63 0.22 -1.23
C LEU A 146 5.40 0.36 -2.55
N GLU A 147 5.92 1.55 -2.87
CA GLU A 147 6.75 1.79 -4.06
C GLU A 147 8.01 0.91 -4.05
N ARG A 148 8.71 0.86 -2.92
CA ARG A 148 9.88 -0.03 -2.73
C ARG A 148 9.52 -1.51 -2.82
N GLU A 149 8.30 -1.89 -2.51
CA GLU A 149 7.83 -3.25 -2.70
C GLU A 149 7.53 -3.55 -4.16
N ARG A 150 6.85 -2.63 -4.86
CA ARG A 150 6.59 -2.72 -6.31
C ARG A 150 7.89 -2.86 -7.10
N GLU A 151 8.87 -2.01 -6.84
CA GLU A 151 10.19 -2.05 -7.49
C GLU A 151 10.91 -3.38 -7.23
N SER A 152 10.82 -3.89 -6.00
CA SER A 152 11.40 -5.17 -5.63
C SER A 152 10.77 -6.34 -6.39
N LEU A 153 9.44 -6.36 -6.51
CA LEU A 153 8.72 -7.37 -7.30
C LEU A 153 9.08 -7.28 -8.79
N GLN A 154 9.14 -6.08 -9.35
CA GLN A 154 9.55 -5.86 -10.75
C GLN A 154 10.97 -6.36 -11.02
N SER A 155 11.89 -6.12 -10.08
CA SER A 155 13.27 -6.62 -10.18
C SER A 155 13.33 -8.15 -10.16
N VAL A 156 12.58 -8.81 -9.27
CA VAL A 156 12.52 -10.28 -9.26
C VAL A 156 11.92 -10.81 -10.56
N ARG A 157 10.83 -10.19 -11.04
CA ARG A 157 10.19 -10.57 -12.30
C ARG A 157 11.17 -10.54 -13.47
N ALA A 158 11.91 -9.43 -13.61
CA ALA A 158 12.88 -9.28 -14.68
C ALA A 158 13.99 -10.34 -14.64
N THR A 159 14.45 -10.72 -13.44
CA THR A 159 15.40 -11.82 -13.26
C THR A 159 14.80 -13.15 -13.71
N LEU A 160 13.55 -13.44 -13.31
CA LEU A 160 12.88 -14.70 -13.68
C LEU A 160 12.58 -14.78 -15.18
N ASP A 161 12.16 -13.68 -15.80
CA ASP A 161 11.96 -13.62 -17.25
C ASP A 161 13.25 -13.97 -18.02
N ASP A 162 14.40 -13.48 -17.56
CA ASP A 162 15.68 -13.86 -18.16
C ASP A 162 16.02 -15.34 -17.93
N CYS A 163 15.88 -15.81 -16.68
CA CYS A 163 16.16 -17.18 -16.29
C CYS A 163 15.30 -18.19 -17.07
N GLU A 164 14.00 -17.96 -17.14
CA GLU A 164 13.05 -18.84 -17.81
C GLU A 164 13.24 -18.84 -19.32
N ARG A 165 13.51 -17.68 -19.94
CA ARG A 165 13.83 -17.59 -21.37
C ARG A 165 15.10 -18.36 -21.71
N ARG A 166 16.18 -18.16 -20.96
CA ARG A 166 17.45 -18.89 -21.14
C ARG A 166 17.25 -20.39 -20.89
N GLY A 167 16.56 -20.73 -19.80
CA GLY A 167 16.27 -22.10 -19.39
C GLY A 167 15.44 -22.87 -20.40
N ALA A 168 14.39 -22.25 -20.97
CA ALA A 168 13.55 -22.85 -21.99
C ALA A 168 14.34 -23.14 -23.27
N ALA A 169 15.19 -22.20 -23.71
CA ALA A 169 16.05 -22.38 -24.88
C ALA A 169 17.04 -23.53 -24.69
N LEU A 170 17.71 -23.57 -23.53
CA LEU A 170 18.66 -24.64 -23.17
C LEU A 170 17.96 -25.99 -23.04
N GLY A 171 16.82 -26.05 -22.35
CA GLY A 171 16.03 -27.27 -22.22
C GLY A 171 15.54 -27.81 -23.56
N ALA A 172 15.15 -26.94 -24.49
CA ALA A 172 14.78 -27.35 -25.85
C ALA A 172 15.98 -27.84 -26.67
N ASN A 173 17.18 -27.29 -26.44
CA ASN A 173 18.40 -27.76 -27.07
C ASN A 173 18.86 -29.11 -26.53
N ALA A 174 18.78 -29.32 -25.21
CA ALA A 174 19.09 -30.59 -24.56
C ALA A 174 18.24 -31.74 -25.13
N ARG A 175 16.93 -31.52 -25.30
CA ARG A 175 16.01 -32.52 -25.87
C ARG A 175 16.27 -32.87 -27.33
N ARG A 176 17.08 -32.09 -28.05
CA ARG A 176 17.38 -32.26 -29.48
C ARG A 176 18.77 -32.83 -29.75
N THR A 177 19.57 -33.07 -28.72
CA THR A 177 20.92 -33.60 -28.86
C THR A 177 21.08 -34.89 -28.06
N THR A 178 21.88 -35.81 -28.57
CA THR A 178 22.33 -37.02 -27.86
C THR A 178 23.84 -37.01 -27.65
N ASP A 179 24.52 -35.92 -28.03
CA ASP A 179 25.96 -35.73 -27.86
C ASP A 179 26.29 -35.40 -26.38
N PRO A 180 27.04 -36.27 -25.68
CA PRO A 180 27.41 -36.08 -24.28
C PRO A 180 28.09 -34.74 -24.00
N ALA A 181 29.05 -34.32 -24.83
CA ALA A 181 29.81 -33.09 -24.59
C ALA A 181 28.93 -31.84 -24.70
N ARG A 182 27.93 -31.88 -25.59
CA ARG A 182 26.93 -30.81 -25.72
C ARG A 182 25.96 -30.81 -24.55
N LEU A 183 25.56 -31.98 -24.06
CA LEU A 183 24.70 -32.08 -22.87
C LEU A 183 25.39 -31.55 -21.62
N ASP A 184 26.68 -31.84 -21.44
CA ASP A 184 27.48 -31.31 -20.33
C ASP A 184 27.58 -29.79 -20.40
N THR A 185 27.88 -29.22 -21.58
CA THR A 185 27.90 -27.77 -21.78
C THR A 185 26.55 -27.12 -21.45
N ILE A 186 25.43 -27.78 -21.80
CA ILE A 186 24.10 -27.27 -21.49
C ILE A 186 23.81 -27.37 -19.98
N ASP A 187 24.26 -28.43 -19.28
CA ASP A 187 24.11 -28.52 -17.83
C ASP A 187 24.86 -27.41 -17.11
N ASP A 188 26.10 -27.11 -17.53
CA ASP A 188 26.89 -26.01 -16.95
C ASP A 188 26.15 -24.66 -17.07
N GLN A 189 25.58 -24.37 -18.25
CA GLN A 189 24.80 -23.15 -18.46
C GLN A 189 23.49 -23.12 -17.67
N LEU A 190 22.83 -24.27 -17.48
CA LEU A 190 21.67 -24.37 -16.62
C LEU A 190 22.02 -24.21 -15.13
N ALA A 191 23.22 -24.63 -14.71
CA ALA A 191 23.71 -24.43 -13.36
C ALA A 191 23.94 -22.95 -13.03
N GLU A 192 24.39 -22.14 -14.01
CA GLU A 192 24.48 -20.69 -13.87
C GLU A 192 23.09 -20.06 -13.64
N ILE A 193 22.07 -20.48 -14.39
CA ILE A 193 20.69 -19.99 -14.21
C ILE A 193 20.12 -20.40 -12.86
N GLU A 194 20.42 -21.62 -12.40
CA GLU A 194 20.03 -22.06 -11.06
C GLU A 194 20.65 -21.16 -9.97
N ALA A 195 21.93 -20.81 -10.11
CA ALA A 195 22.60 -19.90 -9.17
C ALA A 195 22.02 -18.47 -9.20
N ASP A 196 21.61 -17.98 -10.37
CA ASP A 196 20.91 -16.68 -10.51
C ASP A 196 19.58 -16.70 -9.72
N CYS A 197 18.81 -17.78 -9.84
CA CYS A 197 17.55 -17.95 -9.11
C CYS A 197 17.75 -18.09 -7.59
N GLU A 198 18.75 -18.86 -7.15
CA GLU A 198 19.10 -18.99 -5.73
C GLU A 198 19.55 -17.66 -5.13
N THR A 199 20.31 -16.87 -5.88
CA THR A 199 20.71 -15.52 -5.49
C THR A 199 19.49 -14.61 -5.33
N ALA A 200 18.55 -14.66 -6.26
CA ALA A 200 17.29 -13.92 -6.17
C ALA A 200 16.46 -14.33 -4.93
N ALA A 201 16.35 -15.64 -4.66
CA ALA A 201 15.66 -16.16 -3.47
C ALA A 201 16.30 -15.63 -2.18
N ALA A 202 17.63 -15.73 -2.07
CA ALA A 202 18.37 -15.29 -0.88
C ALA A 202 18.30 -13.77 -0.67
N ALA A 203 18.36 -12.98 -1.76
CA ALA A 203 18.16 -11.54 -1.70
C ALA A 203 16.76 -11.20 -1.18
N ARG A 204 15.72 -11.85 -1.72
CA ARG A 204 14.34 -11.62 -1.33
C ARG A 204 14.07 -12.04 0.12
N GLN A 205 14.58 -13.19 0.54
CA GLN A 205 14.46 -13.64 1.93
C GLN A 205 15.10 -12.63 2.90
N ARG A 206 16.31 -12.14 2.62
CA ARG A 206 16.97 -11.13 3.48
C ARG A 206 16.14 -9.85 3.62
N GLN A 207 15.54 -9.39 2.52
CA GLN A 207 14.68 -8.22 2.51
C GLN A 207 13.38 -8.41 3.33
N LEU A 208 12.78 -9.59 3.25
CA LEU A 208 11.58 -9.89 4.06
C LEU A 208 11.91 -9.95 5.55
N HIS A 209 13.05 -10.55 5.91
CA HIS A 209 13.51 -10.62 7.30
C HIS A 209 13.82 -9.23 7.86
N SER A 210 14.54 -8.37 7.10
CA SER A 210 14.85 -7.02 7.56
C SER A 210 13.60 -6.16 7.77
N ARG A 211 12.57 -6.34 6.94
CA ARG A 211 11.29 -5.63 7.07
C ARG A 211 10.42 -6.16 8.20
N SER A 212 10.46 -7.47 8.48
CA SER A 212 9.71 -8.03 9.61
C SER A 212 10.16 -7.50 10.98
N ALA A 213 11.41 -7.02 11.07
CA ALA A 213 11.95 -6.41 12.27
C ALA A 213 11.62 -4.91 12.41
N ALA A 214 11.17 -4.25 11.34
CA ALA A 214 10.84 -2.83 11.33
C ALA A 214 9.31 -2.65 11.42
N ALA A 215 8.83 -1.98 12.47
CA ALA A 215 7.45 -1.53 12.50
C ALA A 215 7.24 -0.49 11.38
N ILE A 216 6.17 -0.63 10.61
CA ILE A 216 5.78 0.35 9.59
C ILE A 216 4.59 1.12 10.14
N SER A 217 4.75 2.44 10.29
CA SER A 217 3.64 3.34 10.65
C SER A 217 2.58 3.31 9.56
N GLY A 218 1.29 3.24 9.93
CA GLY A 218 0.17 3.12 8.99
C GLY A 218 -0.27 1.69 8.69
N ILE A 219 0.29 0.68 9.37
CA ILE A 219 -0.22 -0.70 9.34
C ILE A 219 -0.34 -1.19 10.78
N ASP A 220 -1.56 -1.54 11.22
CA ASP A 220 -1.91 -1.94 12.59
C ASP A 220 -1.13 -3.17 13.09
N GLY A 221 0.10 -2.94 13.57
CA GLY A 221 0.97 -3.96 14.17
C GLY A 221 1.27 -5.16 13.26
N THR A 222 0.96 -5.07 11.98
CA THR A 222 1.01 -6.16 11.02
C THR A 222 2.18 -5.93 10.05
N SER A 223 2.90 -6.99 9.68
CA SER A 223 3.97 -6.86 8.70
C SER A 223 3.40 -6.46 7.33
N LEU A 224 4.17 -5.68 6.55
CA LEU A 224 3.79 -5.30 5.17
C LEU A 224 3.37 -6.50 4.31
N VAL A 225 4.01 -7.65 4.54
CA VAL A 225 3.73 -8.90 3.83
C VAL A 225 2.31 -9.38 4.11
N ARG A 226 1.90 -9.37 5.39
CA ARG A 226 0.56 -9.81 5.78
C ARG A 226 -0.50 -8.78 5.39
N TYR A 227 -0.14 -7.49 5.45
CA TYR A 227 -0.99 -6.41 4.96
C TYR A 227 -1.33 -6.58 3.47
N LEU A 228 -0.31 -6.77 2.63
CA LEU A 228 -0.50 -6.86 1.18
C LEU A 228 -0.99 -8.23 0.70
N TYR A 229 -0.46 -9.31 1.26
CA TYR A 229 -0.61 -10.65 0.68
C TYR A 229 -1.39 -11.61 1.57
N GLY A 230 -2.10 -11.10 2.57
CA GLY A 230 -2.94 -11.91 3.48
C GLY A 230 -3.98 -12.75 2.73
N ASP A 231 -4.55 -12.19 1.67
CA ASP A 231 -5.60 -12.83 0.84
C ASP A 231 -5.06 -13.45 -0.46
N CYS A 232 -3.74 -13.38 -0.70
CA CYS A 232 -3.10 -14.01 -1.86
C CYS A 232 -2.91 -15.51 -1.64
N SER A 233 -2.81 -16.28 -2.74
CA SER A 233 -2.53 -17.72 -2.68
C SER A 233 -1.15 -18.06 -2.09
N ALA A 234 -0.22 -17.11 -2.15
CA ALA A 234 1.10 -17.23 -1.55
C ALA A 234 1.38 -16.03 -0.64
N THR A 235 1.76 -16.30 0.61
CA THR A 235 2.19 -15.25 1.56
C THR A 235 3.47 -14.54 1.11
N CYS A 236 4.29 -15.20 0.29
CA CYS A 236 5.49 -14.64 -0.31
C CYS A 236 5.48 -14.87 -1.84
N PRO A 237 4.71 -14.07 -2.62
CA PRO A 237 4.46 -14.34 -4.04
C PRO A 237 5.74 -14.48 -4.88
N ALA A 238 6.70 -13.57 -4.69
CA ALA A 238 8.00 -13.63 -5.37
C ALA A 238 8.78 -14.91 -5.08
N LEU A 239 8.76 -15.42 -3.84
CA LEU A 239 9.46 -16.66 -3.51
C LEU A 239 8.77 -17.88 -4.14
N ALA A 240 7.44 -17.87 -4.27
CA ALA A 240 6.70 -18.94 -4.92
C ALA A 240 7.11 -19.09 -6.40
N ASP A 241 7.17 -17.98 -7.14
CA ASP A 241 7.57 -18.02 -8.56
C ASP A 241 9.06 -18.31 -8.73
N ILE A 242 9.94 -17.84 -7.83
CA ILE A 242 11.37 -18.22 -7.86
C ILE A 242 11.53 -19.74 -7.70
N LEU A 243 10.77 -20.37 -6.79
CA LEU A 243 10.82 -21.82 -6.59
C LEU A 243 10.29 -22.58 -7.81
N ALA A 244 9.22 -22.10 -8.45
CA ALA A 244 8.70 -22.69 -9.67
C ALA A 244 9.72 -22.63 -10.83
N CYS A 245 10.44 -21.52 -10.96
CA CYS A 245 11.52 -21.37 -11.91
C CYS A 245 12.67 -22.36 -11.61
N LEU A 246 13.13 -22.42 -10.36
CA LEU A 246 14.17 -23.37 -9.91
C LEU A 246 13.81 -24.82 -10.24
N ASP A 247 12.57 -25.23 -9.97
CA ASP A 247 12.10 -26.59 -10.26
C ASP A 247 12.13 -26.91 -11.76
N THR A 248 11.85 -25.92 -12.61
CA THR A 248 11.92 -26.04 -14.07
C THR A 248 13.36 -26.19 -14.54
N ILE A 249 14.28 -25.34 -14.05
CA ILE A 249 15.70 -25.41 -14.38
C ILE A 249 16.30 -26.75 -13.93
N ARG A 250 16.06 -27.16 -12.69
CA ARG A 250 16.50 -28.46 -12.15
C ARG A 250 15.96 -29.65 -12.93
N ARG A 251 14.77 -29.54 -13.55
CA ARG A 251 14.22 -30.57 -14.43
C ARG A 251 15.01 -30.66 -15.75
N HIS A 252 15.40 -29.53 -16.33
CA HIS A 252 16.25 -29.51 -17.53
C HIS A 252 17.64 -30.09 -17.23
N ARG A 253 18.25 -29.72 -16.10
CA ARG A 253 19.53 -30.28 -15.65
C ARG A 253 19.50 -31.80 -15.49
N ARG A 254 18.49 -32.31 -14.78
CA ARG A 254 18.28 -33.77 -14.63
C ARG A 254 18.18 -34.48 -15.98
N HIS A 255 17.58 -33.87 -16.99
CA HIS A 255 17.51 -34.45 -18.33
C HIS A 255 18.90 -34.55 -18.98
N CYS A 256 19.74 -33.53 -18.87
CA CYS A 256 21.12 -33.59 -19.36
C CYS A 256 21.91 -34.72 -18.67
N LEU A 257 21.90 -34.74 -17.34
CA LEU A 257 22.66 -35.71 -16.54
C LEU A 257 22.26 -37.17 -16.76
N VAL A 258 20.96 -37.44 -16.99
CA VAL A 258 20.47 -38.79 -17.28
C VAL A 258 20.79 -39.19 -18.73
N SER A 259 20.80 -38.26 -19.67
CA SER A 259 21.03 -38.54 -21.09
C SER A 259 22.51 -38.66 -21.45
N THR A 260 23.41 -38.23 -20.56
CA THR A 260 24.87 -38.42 -20.67
C THR A 260 25.35 -39.80 -20.16
N ARG A 261 24.52 -40.54 -19.40
CA ARG A 261 24.84 -41.88 -18.86
C ARG A 261 24.41 -43.00 -19.80
#